data_AF-A0A8S3WPD9-F1
#
_entry.id   AF-A0A8S3WPD9-F1
#
_cell.length_a   1.000
_cell.length_b   1.000
_cell.length_c   1.000
_cell.angle_alpha   90.00
_cell.angle_beta   90.00
_cell.angle_gamma   90.00
#
_symmetry.space_group_name_H-M   'P 1'
#
loop_
_entity.id
_entity.type
_entity.pdbx_description
1 polymer ?
#
loop_
_entity_poly.entity_id
_entity_poly.type
_entity_poly.pdbx_seq_one_letter_code
_entity_poly.pdbx_strand_id
1 'polypeptide(L)'
;MESKRKRYTFRTRASPHNDAHGDRLNPAISMQGLPGPVRARLRTLAPTTKIRFANWNIGTLTGRSTELGAILARRKVAVAFLQETRWKANRSRNIGHGYKLIYTGFSGGENGVAVVLAEHFHDIVLEVRRICD
;
A
#
# COMPACT_ATOMS: atom_id res chain seq x y z
N MET A 1 48.14 -16.72 26.09
CA MET A 1 47.41 -17.59 25.15
C MET A 1 45.97 -17.13 25.07
N GLU A 2 45.33 -16.86 23.94
CA GLU A 2 45.74 -16.27 22.68
C GLU A 2 44.45 -15.63 22.16
N SER A 3 44.47 -14.31 22.04
CA SER A 3 43.40 -13.52 21.43
C SER A 3 43.40 -13.77 19.92
N LYS A 4 42.25 -14.11 19.33
CA LYS A 4 42.08 -14.14 17.87
C LYS A 4 40.99 -13.15 17.44
N ARG A 5 41.39 -11.89 17.30
CA ARG A 5 40.69 -10.88 16.50
C ARG A 5 40.83 -11.24 15.01
N LYS A 6 39.71 -11.53 14.33
CA LYS A 6 39.66 -11.51 12.86
C LYS A 6 39.00 -10.21 12.39
N ARG A 7 39.78 -9.44 11.63
CA ARG A 7 39.40 -8.22 10.91
C ARG A 7 38.53 -8.61 9.71
N TYR A 8 37.41 -7.91 9.54
CA TYR A 8 36.84 -7.70 8.20
C TYR A 8 36.60 -6.21 8.00
N THR A 9 37.05 -5.74 6.85
CA THR A 9 37.35 -4.37 6.48
C THR A 9 36.10 -3.55 6.19
N PHE A 10 35.95 -2.42 6.88
CA PHE A 10 35.05 -1.35 6.48
C PHE A 10 35.60 -0.77 5.16
N ARG A 11 34.84 -0.89 4.06
CA ARG A 11 35.18 -0.25 2.78
C ARG A 11 34.91 1.25 2.92
N THR A 12 35.93 1.99 3.35
CA THR A 12 35.98 3.45 3.28
C THR A 12 36.14 3.86 1.83
N ARG A 13 35.08 4.34 1.19
CA ARG A 13 35.19 5.06 -0.09
C ARG A 13 35.68 6.48 0.22
N ALA A 14 36.72 6.90 -0.48
CA ALA A 14 37.41 8.17 -0.31
C ALA A 14 36.52 9.36 -0.72
N SER A 15 36.60 10.43 0.08
CA SER A 15 36.06 11.76 -0.25
C SER A 15 36.89 12.40 -1.37
N PRO A 16 36.27 13.06 -2.37
CA PRO A 16 36.97 14.06 -3.16
C PRO A 16 37.04 15.35 -2.34
N HIS A 17 38.25 15.65 -1.88
CA HIS A 17 38.67 16.99 -1.49
C HIS A 17 38.98 17.77 -2.78
N ASN A 18 38.30 18.89 -2.98
CA ASN A 18 38.75 19.93 -3.91
C ASN A 18 38.33 21.28 -3.33
N ASP A 19 39.34 22.01 -2.86
CA ASP A 19 39.26 23.40 -2.48
C ASP A 19 39.04 24.27 -3.72
N ALA A 20 37.97 25.06 -3.70
CA ALA A 20 37.86 26.25 -4.54
C ALA A 20 37.51 27.42 -3.62
N HIS A 21 38.51 28.26 -3.35
CA HIS A 21 38.32 29.57 -2.74
C HIS A 21 37.41 30.42 -3.64
N GLY A 22 36.46 31.14 -3.03
CA GLY A 22 35.62 32.12 -3.72
C GLY A 22 34.75 32.89 -2.74
N ASP A 23 34.96 34.19 -2.71
CA ASP A 23 34.54 35.17 -1.70
C ASP A 23 33.11 35.12 -1.14
N ARG A 24 33.02 35.44 0.15
CA ARG A 24 31.80 35.96 0.78
C ARG A 24 31.37 37.24 0.07
N LEU A 25 30.16 37.27 -0.50
CA LEU A 25 29.52 38.53 -0.89
C LEU A 25 28.28 38.76 -0.03
N ASN A 26 28.27 39.90 0.66
CA ASN A 26 27.14 40.42 1.42
C ASN A 26 25.92 40.67 0.50
N PRO A 27 24.69 40.46 0.96
CA PRO A 27 23.51 40.79 0.17
C PRO A 27 23.31 42.32 0.13
N ALA A 28 23.46 42.92 -1.05
CA ALA A 28 23.05 44.29 -1.30
C ALA A 28 21.52 44.36 -1.39
N ILE A 29 20.90 45.18 -0.53
CA ILE A 29 19.47 45.50 -0.58
C ILE A 29 19.27 46.50 -1.73
N SER A 30 18.61 46.08 -2.81
CA SER A 30 18.15 46.97 -3.88
C SER A 30 16.71 47.44 -3.60
N MET A 31 16.53 48.75 -3.56
CA MET A 31 15.30 49.49 -3.22
C MET A 31 14.49 49.85 -4.47
N GLN A 32 14.30 48.93 -5.43
CA GLN A 32 13.43 49.18 -6.58
C GLN A 32 12.52 47.97 -6.83
N GLY A 33 11.21 48.20 -6.61
CA GLY A 33 10.15 47.20 -6.71
C GLY A 33 9.93 46.72 -8.14
N LEU A 34 10.02 45.40 -8.31
CA LEU A 34 9.44 44.67 -9.43
C LEU A 34 8.08 44.11 -8.96
N PRO A 35 7.05 44.07 -9.82
CA PRO A 35 5.78 43.44 -9.46
C PRO A 35 6.08 41.98 -9.13
N GLY A 36 6.02 41.63 -7.85
CA GLY A 36 6.33 40.29 -7.39
C GLY A 36 5.46 39.29 -8.15
N PRO A 37 5.99 38.14 -8.55
CA PRO A 37 5.15 37.10 -9.14
C PRO A 37 4.09 36.77 -8.11
N VAL A 38 2.85 37.15 -8.42
CA VAL A 38 1.67 36.70 -7.68
C VAL A 38 1.77 35.18 -7.75
N ARG A 39 2.23 34.55 -6.66
CA ARG A 39 2.19 33.10 -6.51
C ARG A 39 0.72 32.75 -6.63
N ALA A 40 0.31 32.34 -7.82
CA ALA A 40 -0.98 31.74 -8.05
C ALA A 40 -1.13 30.67 -6.98
N ARG A 41 -2.06 30.89 -6.04
CA ARG A 41 -2.40 29.90 -5.02
C ARG A 41 -2.65 28.60 -5.77
N LEU A 42 -1.78 27.62 -5.52
CA LEU A 42 -1.96 26.26 -6.02
C LEU A 42 -3.38 25.85 -5.60
N ARG A 43 -4.25 25.63 -6.59
CA ARG A 43 -5.64 25.22 -6.37
C ARG A 43 -5.62 24.06 -5.39
N THR A 44 -6.44 24.14 -4.34
CA THR A 44 -6.66 23.07 -3.37
C THR A 44 -6.80 21.76 -4.12
N LEU A 45 -5.79 20.89 -4.03
CA LEU A 45 -5.89 19.54 -4.53
C LEU A 45 -7.05 18.91 -3.74
N ALA A 46 -8.13 18.54 -4.44
CA ALA A 46 -9.19 17.77 -3.84
C ALA A 46 -8.56 16.59 -3.07
N PRO A 47 -9.04 16.25 -1.86
CA PRO A 47 -8.45 15.16 -1.10
C PRO A 47 -8.46 13.90 -1.95
N THR A 48 -7.30 13.49 -2.46
CA THR A 48 -7.18 12.24 -3.21
C THR A 48 -7.30 11.12 -2.19
N THR A 49 -8.49 10.52 -2.08
CA THR A 49 -8.71 9.35 -1.23
C THR A 49 -7.84 8.21 -1.75
N LYS A 50 -6.78 7.89 -1.00
CA LYS A 50 -5.84 6.82 -1.37
C LYS A 50 -6.52 5.46 -1.21
N ILE A 51 -6.84 4.81 -2.33
CA ILE A 51 -7.36 3.44 -2.36
C ILE A 51 -6.19 2.48 -2.13
N ARG A 52 -6.39 1.48 -1.27
CA ARG A 52 -5.39 0.43 -1.00
C ARG A 52 -5.92 -0.94 -1.37
N PHE A 53 -5.09 -1.70 -2.08
CA PHE A 53 -5.37 -3.07 -2.50
C PHE A 53 -4.49 -4.05 -1.74
N ALA A 54 -4.96 -5.28 -1.55
CA ALA A 54 -4.18 -6.39 -1.03
C ALA A 54 -4.47 -7.70 -1.79
N ASN A 55 -3.50 -8.60 -1.85
CA ASN A 55 -3.74 -10.00 -2.20
C ASN A 55 -3.31 -10.87 -1.02
N TRP A 56 -4.00 -11.99 -0.78
CA TRP A 56 -3.68 -12.92 0.28
C TRP A 56 -4.15 -14.34 -0.04
N ASN A 57 -3.21 -15.28 -0.10
CA ASN A 57 -3.52 -16.70 0.03
C ASN A 57 -3.84 -17.04 1.51
N ILE A 58 -5.12 -17.25 1.82
CA ILE A 58 -5.59 -17.45 3.21
C ILE A 58 -5.51 -18.92 3.63
N GLY A 59 -5.32 -19.85 2.69
CA GLY A 59 -5.34 -21.31 2.86
C GLY A 59 -6.72 -21.90 3.16
N THR A 60 -7.55 -21.20 3.94
CA THR A 60 -8.99 -21.50 4.16
C THR A 60 -9.70 -20.29 4.76
N LEU A 61 -10.93 -19.99 4.32
CA LEU A 61 -11.76 -18.94 4.93
C LEU A 61 -12.59 -19.43 6.13
N THR A 62 -12.65 -20.74 6.34
CA THR A 62 -13.46 -21.32 7.42
C THR A 62 -12.94 -20.88 8.78
N GLY A 63 -13.80 -20.22 9.56
CA GLY A 63 -13.44 -19.67 10.87
C GLY A 63 -12.58 -18.40 10.85
N ARG A 64 -12.17 -17.89 9.68
CA ARG A 64 -11.23 -16.76 9.55
C ARG A 64 -11.85 -15.46 9.02
N SER A 65 -13.11 -15.49 8.58
CA SER A 65 -13.75 -14.34 7.93
C SER A 65 -13.80 -13.09 8.82
N THR A 66 -14.08 -13.24 10.12
CA THR A 66 -14.15 -12.10 11.06
C THR A 66 -12.77 -11.49 11.31
N GLU A 67 -11.77 -12.34 11.56
CA GLU A 67 -10.38 -11.90 11.76
C GLU A 67 -9.85 -11.19 10.51
N LEU A 68 -10.17 -11.72 9.32
CA LEU A 68 -9.85 -11.08 8.06
C LEU A 68 -10.42 -9.66 7.98
N GLY A 69 -11.69 -9.46 8.32
CA GLY A 69 -12.31 -8.13 8.37
C GLY A 69 -11.56 -7.17 9.29
N ALA A 70 -11.17 -7.64 10.48
CA ALA A 70 -10.40 -6.84 11.44
C ALA A 70 -9.01 -6.45 10.91
N ILE A 71 -8.31 -7.38 10.24
CA ILE A 71 -7.00 -7.12 9.65
C ILE A 71 -7.09 -6.09 8.52
N LEU A 72 -8.10 -6.21 7.65
CA LEU A 72 -8.32 -5.28 6.54
C LEU A 72 -8.69 -3.89 7.05
N ALA A 73 -9.53 -3.79 8.09
CA ALA A 73 -9.85 -2.54 8.77
C ALA A 73 -8.59 -1.87 9.35
N ARG A 74 -7.79 -2.63 10.12
CA ARG A 74 -6.54 -2.14 10.72
C ARG A 74 -5.55 -1.66 9.67
N ARG A 75 -5.43 -2.37 8.54
CA ARG A 75 -4.57 -2.00 7.42
C ARG A 75 -5.22 -1.00 6.47
N LYS A 76 -6.44 -0.52 6.75
CA LYS A 76 -7.34 0.27 5.89
C LYS A 76 -7.19 -0.08 4.41
N VAL A 77 -7.39 -1.35 4.10
CA VAL A 77 -7.40 -1.91 2.74
C VAL A 77 -8.83 -1.75 2.20
N ALA A 78 -8.97 -1.13 1.05
CA ALA A 78 -10.27 -0.92 0.42
C ALA A 78 -10.78 -2.20 -0.27
N VAL A 79 -9.88 -2.89 -0.97
CA VAL A 79 -10.20 -4.09 -1.74
C VAL A 79 -9.13 -5.15 -1.52
N ALA A 80 -9.53 -6.39 -1.21
CA ALA A 80 -8.60 -7.51 -1.06
C ALA A 80 -8.99 -8.70 -1.93
N PHE A 81 -7.99 -9.32 -2.57
CA PHE A 81 -8.14 -10.53 -3.38
C PHE A 81 -7.62 -11.74 -2.60
N LEU A 82 -8.46 -12.75 -2.43
CA LEU A 82 -8.16 -13.93 -1.64
C LEU A 82 -8.06 -15.16 -2.52
N GLN A 83 -7.10 -16.02 -2.21
CA GLN A 83 -6.90 -17.32 -2.84
C GLN A 83 -6.97 -18.44 -1.80
N GLU A 84 -7.19 -19.67 -2.29
CA GLU A 84 -7.37 -20.87 -1.46
C GLU A 84 -8.46 -20.71 -0.39
N THR A 85 -9.61 -20.15 -0.78
CA THR A 85 -10.70 -19.95 0.18
C THR A 85 -11.29 -21.28 0.69
N ARG A 86 -11.20 -22.35 -0.11
CA ARG A 86 -11.76 -23.69 0.14
C ARG A 86 -13.25 -23.68 0.44
N TRP A 87 -13.95 -22.63 0.02
CA TRP A 87 -15.40 -22.51 0.15
C TRP A 87 -16.07 -22.99 -1.15
N LYS A 88 -17.25 -23.57 -1.02
CA LYS A 88 -18.05 -24.09 -2.15
C LYS A 88 -19.11 -23.08 -2.57
N ALA A 89 -19.48 -23.13 -3.85
CA ALA A 89 -20.47 -22.26 -4.49
C ALA A 89 -20.04 -20.80 -4.61
N ASN A 90 -20.90 -19.99 -5.22
CA ASN A 90 -20.68 -18.57 -5.44
C ASN A 90 -21.69 -17.79 -4.58
N ARG A 91 -21.23 -17.04 -3.58
CA ARG A 91 -22.10 -16.24 -2.71
C ARG A 91 -21.41 -14.97 -2.25
N SER A 92 -22.20 -14.07 -1.67
CA SER A 92 -21.71 -12.92 -0.92
C SER A 92 -22.06 -13.02 0.57
N ARG A 93 -21.18 -12.54 1.45
CA ARG A 93 -21.41 -12.50 2.89
C ARG A 93 -20.73 -11.27 3.51
N ASN A 94 -21.37 -10.66 4.51
CA ASN A 94 -20.73 -9.64 5.34
C ASN A 94 -19.82 -10.30 6.38
N ILE A 95 -18.58 -9.81 6.50
CA ILE A 95 -17.55 -10.41 7.36
C ILE A 95 -17.18 -9.53 8.56
N GLY A 96 -17.94 -8.45 8.79
CA GLY A 96 -17.73 -7.49 9.87
C GLY A 96 -16.90 -6.27 9.43
N HIS A 97 -16.83 -5.27 10.30
CA HIS A 97 -16.08 -4.01 10.07
C HIS A 97 -16.44 -3.27 8.76
N GLY A 98 -17.68 -3.39 8.29
CA GLY A 98 -18.14 -2.79 7.03
C GLY A 98 -17.67 -3.50 5.77
N TYR A 99 -17.06 -4.70 5.88
CA TYR A 99 -16.59 -5.45 4.73
C TYR A 99 -17.60 -6.48 4.22
N LYS A 100 -17.75 -6.52 2.89
CA LYS A 100 -18.49 -7.53 2.14
C LYS A 100 -17.49 -8.43 1.41
N LEU A 101 -17.61 -9.74 1.61
CA LEU A 101 -16.87 -10.78 0.91
C LEU A 101 -17.75 -11.35 -0.19
N ILE A 102 -17.23 -11.43 -1.41
CA ILE A 102 -17.84 -12.11 -2.56
C ILE A 102 -16.89 -13.23 -2.96
N TYR A 103 -17.35 -14.47 -2.98
CA TYR A 103 -16.49 -15.61 -3.24
C TYR A 103 -17.06 -16.51 -4.33
N THR A 104 -16.14 -17.15 -5.05
CA THR A 104 -16.41 -18.13 -6.11
C THR A 104 -15.64 -19.41 -5.78
N GLY A 105 -16.39 -20.50 -5.61
CA GLY A 105 -15.92 -21.76 -5.05
C GLY A 105 -16.32 -22.96 -5.88
N PHE A 106 -15.40 -23.91 -6.08
CA PHE A 106 -15.67 -25.12 -6.86
C PHE A 106 -16.32 -26.23 -6.00
N SER A 107 -17.09 -27.12 -6.63
CA SER A 107 -17.83 -28.19 -5.94
C SER A 107 -16.93 -29.14 -5.14
N GLY A 108 -15.71 -29.36 -5.62
CA GLY A 108 -14.68 -30.16 -4.95
C GLY A 108 -14.19 -29.59 -3.61
N GLY A 109 -14.43 -28.30 -3.31
CA GLY A 109 -13.90 -27.64 -2.10
C GLY A 109 -12.38 -27.43 -2.12
N GLU A 110 -11.72 -27.90 -3.17
CA GLU A 110 -10.32 -27.66 -3.47
C GLU A 110 -10.22 -26.37 -4.29
N ASN A 111 -9.51 -25.40 -3.74
CA ASN A 111 -9.29 -24.08 -4.31
C ASN A 111 -10.55 -23.20 -4.35
N GLY A 112 -10.33 -21.90 -4.53
CA GLY A 112 -11.39 -20.91 -4.55
C GLY A 112 -10.79 -19.52 -4.44
N VAL A 113 -11.51 -18.55 -4.98
CA VAL A 113 -11.12 -17.14 -4.96
C VAL A 113 -12.20 -16.31 -4.30
N ALA A 114 -11.82 -15.20 -3.70
CA ALA A 114 -12.79 -14.22 -3.22
C ALA A 114 -12.25 -12.80 -3.31
N VAL A 115 -13.17 -11.85 -3.33
CA VAL A 115 -12.90 -10.43 -3.25
C VAL A 115 -13.58 -9.89 -2.01
N VAL A 116 -12.86 -9.06 -1.25
CA VAL A 116 -13.39 -8.33 -0.09
C VAL A 116 -13.43 -6.86 -0.43
N LEU A 117 -14.54 -6.20 -0.08
CA LEU A 117 -14.83 -4.80 -0.39
C LEU A 117 -15.18 -4.05 0.88
N ALA A 118 -14.54 -2.91 1.09
CA ALA A 118 -14.96 -1.94 2.09
C ALA A 118 -16.34 -1.36 1.73
N GLU A 119 -17.03 -0.82 2.72
CA GLU A 119 -18.43 -0.34 2.64
C GLU A 119 -18.72 0.54 1.41
N HIS A 120 -17.86 1.51 1.14
CA HIS A 120 -17.99 2.44 0.00
C HIS A 120 -17.78 1.80 -1.38
N PHE A 121 -17.39 0.52 -1.45
CA PHE A 121 -17.19 -0.25 -2.69
C PHE A 121 -18.25 -1.32 -2.91
N HIS A 122 -19.25 -1.45 -2.03
CA HIS A 122 -20.24 -2.54 -2.08
C HIS A 122 -21.06 -2.58 -3.37
N ASP A 123 -21.27 -1.42 -4.01
CA ASP A 123 -22.10 -1.29 -5.22
C ASP A 123 -21.27 -1.29 -6.52
N ILE A 124 -19.94 -1.37 -6.41
CA ILE A 124 -19.04 -1.24 -7.57
C ILE A 124 -18.71 -2.61 -8.20
N VAL A 125 -18.84 -3.71 -7.45
CA VAL A 125 -18.49 -5.05 -7.96
C VAL A 125 -19.71 -5.78 -8.48
N LEU A 126 -19.64 -6.11 -9.78
CA LEU A 126 -20.68 -6.84 -10.50
C LEU A 126 -20.47 -8.36 -10.42
N GLU A 127 -19.24 -8.85 -10.64
CA GLU A 127 -18.96 -10.28 -10.75
C GLU A 127 -17.52 -10.63 -10.34
N VAL A 128 -17.32 -11.82 -9.77
CA VAL A 128 -16.00 -12.41 -9.51
C VAL A 128 -15.85 -13.70 -10.33
N ARG A 129 -15.09 -13.62 -11.43
CA ARG A 129 -14.74 -14.79 -12.25
C ARG A 129 -13.36 -15.31 -11.88
N ARG A 130 -13.26 -16.61 -11.67
CA ARG A 130 -11.97 -17.31 -11.62
C ARG A 130 -11.57 -17.66 -13.05
N ILE A 131 -10.39 -17.21 -13.46
CA ILE A 131 -9.76 -17.63 -14.72
C ILE A 131 -8.69 -18.67 -14.35
N CYS A 132 -8.69 -19.79 -15.07
CA CYS A 132 -7.65 -20.80 -15.02
C CYS A 132 -6.87 -20.69 -16.34
N ASP A 133 -5.55 -20.83 -16.30
CA ASP A 133 -4.72 -21.08 -17.49
C ASP A 133 -4.95 -22.52 -18.01
#